data_AF-Q6BI01-F1
#
_entry.id   AF-Q6BI01-F1
#
_cell.length_a   1.000
_cell.length_b   1.000
_cell.length_c   1.000
_cell.angle_alpha   90.00
_cell.angle_beta   90.00
_cell.angle_gamma   90.00
#
_symmetry.space_group_name_H-M   'P 1'
#
loop_
_entity.id
_entity.type
_entity.pdbx_description
1 polymer ?
#
loop_
_entity_poly.entity_id
_entity_poly.type
_entity_poly.pdbx_seq_one_letter_code
_entity_poly.pdbx_strand_id
1 'polypeptide(L)'
;MGRVRTKTVKRASKVVIERFYPKLTLDFETNKRLTSEIAVIQSKRLRNKIAGYTTHLMKRIQKGPVRGISFKLQEEERERKDQYVPEVSALDLSHTNGQLEVDSETADLVKTLGFKIPIQTVAISAQRGPRRFVKRN
;
A
#
# COMPACT_ATOMS: atom_id res chain seq x y z
N MET A 1 0.63 14.29 34.21
CA MET A 1 0.77 12.91 33.69
C MET A 1 -0.05 12.75 32.39
N GLY A 2 0.60 12.39 31.27
CA GLY A 2 -0.01 12.44 29.93
C GLY A 2 -1.03 11.33 29.63
N ARG A 3 -1.96 11.60 28.69
CA ARG A 3 -3.03 10.69 28.25
C ARG A 3 -2.56 9.65 27.20
N VAL A 4 -1.36 9.11 27.38
CA VAL A 4 -0.78 8.11 26.45
C VAL A 4 -1.31 6.72 26.78
N ARG A 5 -1.70 5.94 25.76
CA ARG A 5 -2.21 4.58 25.92
C ARG A 5 -1.06 3.58 25.94
N THR A 6 -1.15 2.57 26.80
CA THR A 6 -0.14 1.52 26.98
C THR A 6 -0.10 0.54 25.80
N LYS A 7 1.01 -0.19 25.65
CA LYS A 7 1.20 -1.20 24.59
C LYS A 7 0.11 -2.28 24.58
N THR A 8 -0.40 -2.67 25.75
CA THR A 8 -1.47 -3.66 25.90
C THR A 8 -2.77 -3.22 25.23
N VAL A 9 -3.20 -1.98 25.49
CA VAL A 9 -4.39 -1.38 24.87
C VAL A 9 -4.20 -1.28 23.36
N LYS A 10 -3.03 -0.79 22.90
CA LYS A 10 -2.74 -0.63 21.47
C LYS A 10 -2.73 -1.98 20.74
N ARG A 11 -2.07 -2.99 21.30
CA ARG A 11 -1.96 -4.34 20.72
C ARG A 11 -3.33 -5.03 20.64
N ALA A 12 -4.09 -5.03 21.74
CA ALA A 12 -5.43 -5.62 21.77
C ALA A 12 -6.36 -4.98 20.73
N SER A 13 -6.33 -3.65 20.61
CA SER A 13 -7.18 -2.92 19.66
C SER A 13 -6.86 -3.26 18.21
N LYS A 14 -5.58 -3.45 17.87
CA LYS A 14 -5.18 -3.87 16.52
C LYS A 14 -5.75 -5.25 16.19
N VAL A 15 -5.56 -6.22 17.08
CA VAL A 15 -6.07 -7.59 16.89
C VAL A 15 -7.59 -7.62 16.72
N VAL A 16 -8.32 -6.80 17.48
CA VAL A 16 -9.78 -6.66 17.35
C VAL A 16 -10.16 -6.14 15.95
N ILE A 17 -9.44 -5.17 15.43
CA ILE A 17 -9.69 -4.60 14.10
C ILE A 17 -9.34 -5.60 12.98
N GLU A 18 -8.19 -6.26 13.08
CA GLU A 18 -7.71 -7.24 12.09
C GLU A 18 -8.74 -8.37 11.87
N ARG A 19 -9.36 -8.84 12.97
CA ARG A 19 -10.29 -9.98 12.93
C ARG A 19 -11.77 -9.60 12.76
N PHE A 20 -12.20 -8.46 13.29
CA PHE A 20 -13.62 -8.10 13.38
C PHE A 20 -13.98 -6.78 12.70
N TYR A 21 -13.17 -6.34 11.73
CA TYR A 21 -13.42 -5.12 10.95
C TYR A 21 -14.88 -4.91 10.51
N PRO A 22 -15.59 -5.88 9.88
CA PRO A 22 -16.93 -5.63 9.34
C PRO A 22 -18.00 -5.34 10.40
N LYS A 23 -17.75 -5.66 11.68
CA LYS A 23 -18.71 -5.45 12.78
C LYS A 23 -18.46 -4.15 13.55
N LEU A 24 -17.28 -3.56 13.40
CA LEU A 24 -16.86 -2.41 14.19
C LEU A 24 -17.33 -1.10 13.54
N THR A 25 -17.71 -0.13 14.37
CA THR A 25 -18.25 1.17 13.91
C THR A 25 -17.32 2.32 14.30
N LEU A 26 -17.71 3.57 13.99
CA LEU A 26 -17.03 4.78 14.46
C LEU A 26 -17.48 5.24 15.86
N ASP A 27 -18.55 4.64 16.38
CA ASP A 27 -19.16 5.00 17.65
C ASP A 27 -18.52 4.24 18.83
N PHE A 28 -18.41 4.90 19.97
CA PHE A 28 -17.79 4.34 21.16
C PHE A 28 -18.70 3.37 21.90
N GLU A 29 -19.99 3.67 22.01
CA GLU A 29 -20.90 2.89 22.85
C GLU A 29 -21.14 1.50 22.26
N THR A 30 -21.35 1.43 20.96
CA THR A 30 -21.46 0.19 20.18
C THR A 30 -20.18 -0.65 20.28
N ASN A 31 -19.01 -0.07 20.01
CA ASN A 31 -17.73 -0.77 20.12
C ASN A 31 -17.41 -1.24 21.56
N LYS A 32 -17.86 -0.51 22.58
CA LYS A 32 -17.72 -0.91 23.99
C LYS A 32 -18.53 -2.17 24.31
N ARG A 33 -19.74 -2.30 23.75
CA ARG A 33 -20.57 -3.51 23.88
C ARG A 33 -19.93 -4.68 23.12
N LEU A 34 -19.57 -4.47 21.85
CA LEU A 34 -18.91 -5.48 21.03
C LEU A 34 -17.60 -6.00 21.65
N THR A 35 -16.75 -5.12 22.19
CA THR A 35 -15.51 -5.55 22.86
C THR A 35 -15.75 -6.36 24.13
N SER A 36 -16.93 -6.25 24.76
CA SER A 36 -17.32 -7.09 25.90
C SER A 36 -17.75 -8.49 25.46
N GLU A 37 -18.38 -8.58 24.29
CA GLU A 37 -18.87 -9.85 23.72
C GLU A 37 -17.74 -10.65 23.07
N ILE A 38 -16.82 -9.97 22.38
CA ILE A 38 -15.74 -10.59 21.60
C ILE A 38 -14.58 -11.06 22.49
N ALA A 39 -14.32 -10.35 23.60
CA ALA A 39 -13.13 -10.57 24.41
C ALA A 39 -13.42 -10.60 25.91
N VAL A 40 -12.78 -11.55 26.60
CA VAL A 40 -12.83 -11.66 28.06
C VAL A 40 -11.91 -10.58 28.67
N ILE A 41 -12.51 -9.47 29.11
CA ILE A 41 -11.78 -8.34 29.71
C ILE A 41 -12.23 -8.17 31.17
N GLN A 42 -11.30 -8.40 32.09
CA GLN A 42 -11.56 -8.44 33.53
C GLN A 42 -11.97 -7.10 34.14
N SER A 43 -11.55 -5.97 33.55
CA SER A 43 -11.87 -4.65 34.11
C SER A 43 -12.58 -3.72 33.13
N LYS A 44 -13.62 -3.04 33.63
CA LYS A 44 -14.38 -2.01 32.91
C LYS A 44 -13.46 -0.90 32.37
N ARG A 45 -12.46 -0.50 33.16
CA ARG A 45 -11.51 0.56 32.76
C ARG A 45 -10.64 0.14 31.58
N LEU A 46 -10.14 -1.10 31.54
CA LEU A 46 -9.35 -1.59 30.40
C LEU A 46 -10.21 -1.74 29.15
N ARG A 47 -11.42 -2.28 29.29
CA ARG A 47 -12.39 -2.40 28.20
C ARG A 47 -12.66 -1.04 27.54
N ASN A 48 -12.96 -0.02 28.34
CA ASN A 48 -13.21 1.33 27.83
C ASN A 48 -11.99 1.94 27.13
N LYS A 49 -10.77 1.65 27.61
CA LYS A 49 -9.54 2.09 26.94
C LYS A 49 -9.34 1.41 25.59
N ILE A 50 -9.65 0.12 25.49
CA ILE A 50 -9.57 -0.66 24.25
C ILE A 50 -10.62 -0.15 23.26
N ALA A 51 -11.90 -0.09 23.65
CA ALA A 51 -12.97 0.45 22.81
C ALA A 51 -12.70 1.91 22.35
N GLY A 52 -12.11 2.72 23.22
CA GLY A 52 -11.73 4.09 22.89
C GLY A 52 -10.53 4.19 21.93
N TYR A 53 -9.66 3.18 21.89
CA TYR A 53 -8.53 3.16 20.97
C TYR A 53 -8.89 2.47 19.63
N THR A 54 -9.78 1.47 19.64
CA THR A 54 -10.35 0.88 18.42
C THR A 54 -11.12 1.92 17.61
N THR A 55 -12.02 2.68 18.24
CA THR A 55 -12.74 3.81 17.60
C THR A 55 -11.78 4.85 17.00
N HIS A 56 -10.72 5.19 17.73
CA HIS A 56 -9.71 6.12 17.23
C HIS A 56 -9.00 5.57 15.98
N LEU A 57 -8.69 4.27 15.95
CA LEU A 57 -8.10 3.62 14.78
C LEU A 57 -9.09 3.54 13.61
N MET A 58 -10.37 3.25 13.85
CA MET A 58 -11.38 3.23 12.79
C MET A 58 -11.55 4.60 12.12
N LYS A 59 -11.57 5.68 12.90
CA LYS A 59 -11.58 7.05 12.35
C LYS A 59 -10.34 7.37 11.49
N ARG A 60 -9.20 6.73 11.77
CA ARG A 60 -7.99 6.87 10.95
C ARG A 60 -8.04 6.02 9.70
N ILE A 61 -8.57 4.79 9.79
CA ILE A 61 -8.74 3.88 8.66
C ILE A 61 -9.68 4.49 7.61
N GLN A 62 -10.73 5.20 8.04
CA GLN A 62 -11.62 5.92 7.13
C GLN A 62 -10.89 6.97 6.28
N LYS A 63 -9.82 7.58 6.79
CA LYS A 63 -8.99 8.56 6.06
C LYS A 63 -7.93 7.90 5.18
N GLY A 64 -7.66 6.61 5.37
CA GLY A 64 -6.65 5.87 4.64
C GLY A 64 -6.04 4.72 5.45
N PRO A 65 -5.24 3.86 4.81
CA PRO A 65 -4.66 2.70 5.45
C PRO A 65 -3.72 3.09 6.59
N VAL A 66 -3.85 2.41 7.74
CA VAL A 66 -3.02 2.64 8.92
C VAL A 66 -1.90 1.60 8.96
N ARG A 67 -0.64 2.05 9.10
CA ARG A 67 0.52 1.16 9.14
C ARG A 67 0.44 0.12 10.29
N GLY A 68 0.65 -1.14 9.94
CA GLY A 68 0.71 -2.26 10.89
C GLY A 68 -0.66 -2.64 11.46
N ILE A 69 -1.70 -2.51 10.63
CA ILE A 69 -3.02 -3.11 10.75
C ILE A 69 -3.36 -3.59 9.33
N SER A 70 -3.73 -4.86 9.18
CA SER A 70 -4.31 -5.39 7.95
C SER A 70 -5.58 -6.14 8.29
N PHE A 71 -6.60 -5.99 7.46
CA PHE A 71 -7.80 -6.81 7.55
C PHE A 71 -8.08 -7.37 6.16
N LYS A 72 -8.80 -8.49 6.11
CA LYS A 72 -9.00 -9.26 4.88
C LYS A 72 -9.40 -8.41 3.67
N LEU A 73 -10.33 -7.47 3.84
CA LEU A 73 -10.77 -6.58 2.77
C LEU A 73 -9.66 -5.65 2.24
N GLN A 74 -8.72 -5.21 3.09
CA GLN A 74 -7.53 -4.48 2.64
C GLN A 74 -6.55 -5.37 1.88
N GLU A 75 -6.42 -6.63 2.27
CA GLU A 75 -5.53 -7.59 1.60
C GLU A 75 -6.06 -7.92 0.20
N GLU A 76 -7.37 -8.19 0.08
CA GLU A 76 -8.04 -8.40 -1.22
C GLU A 76 -7.98 -7.17 -2.14
N GLU A 77 -8.06 -5.95 -1.58
CA GLU A 77 -7.85 -4.72 -2.36
C GLU A 77 -6.40 -4.53 -2.82
N ARG A 78 -5.42 -4.96 -2.01
CA ARG A 78 -4.00 -4.92 -2.39
C ARG A 78 -3.73 -5.94 -3.49
N GLU A 79 -4.21 -7.17 -3.34
CA GLU A 79 -4.05 -8.22 -4.36
C GLU A 79 -4.62 -7.78 -5.72
N ARG A 80 -5.80 -7.14 -5.73
CA ARG A 80 -6.38 -6.60 -6.98
C ARG A 80 -5.53 -5.50 -7.61
N LYS A 81 -4.88 -4.65 -6.81
CA LYS A 81 -4.01 -3.57 -7.31
C LYS A 81 -2.67 -4.10 -7.78
N ASP A 82 -2.08 -5.04 -7.04
CA ASP A 82 -0.80 -5.64 -7.37
C ASP A 82 -0.90 -6.50 -8.63
N GLN A 83 -2.07 -7.12 -8.88
CA GLN A 83 -2.34 -7.90 -10.09
C GLN A 83 -2.76 -7.06 -11.30
N TYR A 84 -2.73 -5.73 -11.20
CA TYR A 84 -3.11 -4.86 -12.32
C TYR A 84 -2.09 -4.97 -13.46
N VAL A 85 -2.51 -5.55 -14.58
CA VAL A 85 -1.77 -5.58 -15.84
C VAL A 85 -2.51 -4.69 -16.84
N PRO A 86 -1.87 -3.66 -17.40
CA PRO A 86 -2.50 -2.83 -18.42
C PRO A 86 -2.76 -3.64 -19.70
N GLU A 87 -3.80 -3.26 -20.46
CA GLU A 87 -4.13 -3.92 -21.73
C GLU A 87 -2.98 -3.84 -22.74
N VAL A 88 -2.31 -2.69 -22.79
CA VAL A 88 -1.11 -2.48 -23.61
C VAL A 88 0.11 -2.55 -22.70
N SER A 89 1.04 -3.43 -23.05
CA SER A 89 2.31 -3.55 -22.33
C SER A 89 3.13 -2.28 -22.55
N ALA A 90 3.78 -1.77 -21.51
CA ALA A 90 4.72 -0.64 -21.66
C ALA A 90 5.92 -0.96 -22.57
N LEU A 91 6.18 -2.25 -22.81
CA LEU A 91 7.20 -2.76 -23.72
C LEU A 91 6.69 -2.94 -25.16
N ASP A 92 5.39 -2.77 -25.39
CA ASP A 92 4.84 -2.89 -26.71
C ASP A 92 5.36 -1.76 -27.60
N LEU A 93 5.75 -2.11 -28.82
CA LEU A 93 6.37 -1.21 -29.78
C LEU A 93 5.37 -0.20 -30.35
N SER A 94 4.07 -0.39 -30.11
CA SER A 94 3.00 0.52 -30.51
C SER A 94 3.19 1.94 -29.94
N HIS A 95 3.77 2.07 -28.75
CA HIS A 95 4.07 3.38 -28.15
C HIS A 95 5.24 4.11 -28.81
N THR A 96 6.13 3.39 -29.52
CA THR A 96 7.33 3.93 -30.16
C THR A 96 7.31 3.71 -31.68
N ASN A 97 6.12 3.82 -32.30
CA ASN A 97 5.94 3.69 -33.75
C ASN A 97 6.52 2.40 -34.36
N GLY A 98 6.52 1.29 -33.61
CA GLY A 98 7.01 0.00 -34.07
C GLY A 98 8.52 -0.20 -34.00
N GLN A 99 9.29 0.75 -33.44
CA GLN A 99 10.76 0.69 -33.37
C GLN A 99 11.27 0.95 -31.96
N LEU A 100 12.33 0.26 -31.55
CA LEU A 100 13.03 0.50 -30.28
C LEU A 100 14.09 1.57 -30.46
N GLU A 101 14.01 2.65 -29.68
CA GLU A 101 15.08 3.64 -29.62
C GLU A 101 16.25 3.08 -28.80
N VAL A 102 17.41 2.91 -29.44
CA VAL A 102 18.61 2.38 -28.79
C VAL A 102 19.84 3.23 -29.14
N ASP A 103 20.90 3.05 -28.37
CA ASP A 103 22.20 3.67 -28.64
C ASP A 103 23.01 2.87 -29.69
N SER A 104 24.01 3.53 -30.28
CA SER A 104 24.94 2.96 -31.25
C SER A 104 25.59 1.64 -30.78
N GLU A 105 26.15 1.62 -29.58
CA GLU A 105 26.80 0.42 -29.02
C GLU A 105 25.80 -0.74 -28.83
N THR A 106 24.56 -0.43 -28.43
CA THR A 106 23.51 -1.45 -28.27
C THR A 106 23.02 -2.00 -29.60
N ALA A 107 23.02 -1.21 -30.68
CA ALA A 107 22.71 -1.70 -32.02
C ALA A 107 23.78 -2.70 -32.52
N ASP A 108 25.06 -2.42 -32.25
CA ASP A 108 26.17 -3.32 -32.58
C ASP A 108 26.08 -4.64 -31.79
N LEU A 109 25.73 -4.57 -30.50
CA LEU A 109 25.46 -5.76 -29.69
C LEU A 109 24.37 -6.63 -30.32
N VAL A 110 23.23 -6.06 -30.69
CA VAL A 110 22.12 -6.82 -31.33
C VAL A 110 22.59 -7.48 -32.62
N LYS A 111 23.43 -6.80 -33.40
CA LYS A 111 24.00 -7.32 -34.64
C LYS A 111 24.97 -8.48 -34.40
N THR A 112 25.82 -8.41 -33.37
CA THR A 112 26.75 -9.50 -33.01
C THR A 112 26.04 -10.75 -32.50
N LEU A 113 24.94 -10.56 -31.76
CA LEU A 113 24.10 -11.65 -31.28
C LEU A 113 23.20 -12.26 -32.38
N GLY A 114 23.09 -11.61 -33.54
CA GLY A 114 22.35 -12.12 -34.70
C GLY A 114 20.82 -12.00 -34.60
N PHE A 115 20.30 -11.18 -33.68
CA PHE A 115 18.85 -10.96 -33.56
C PHE A 115 18.34 -9.90 -34.53
N LYS A 116 17.17 -10.13 -35.15
CA LYS A 116 16.52 -9.19 -36.06
C LYS A 116 15.36 -8.48 -35.34
N ILE A 117 15.62 -7.28 -34.83
CA ILE A 117 14.69 -6.49 -34.03
C ILE A 117 14.53 -5.11 -34.69
N PRO A 118 13.31 -4.52 -34.76
CA PRO A 118 13.11 -3.18 -35.31
C PRO A 118 13.70 -2.12 -34.35
N ILE A 119 14.77 -1.46 -34.78
CA ILE A 119 15.59 -0.58 -33.96
C ILE A 119 15.81 0.76 -34.67
N GLN A 120 15.73 1.86 -33.92
CA GLN A 120 16.11 3.20 -34.33
C GLN A 120 17.27 3.69 -33.45
N THR A 121 18.37 4.15 -34.06
CA THR A 121 19.52 4.67 -33.31
C THR A 121 19.32 6.15 -32.95
N VAL A 122 19.46 6.49 -31.67
CA VAL A 122 19.36 7.87 -31.17
C VAL A 122 20.70 8.29 -30.58
N ALA A 123 21.18 9.49 -30.92
CA ALA A 123 22.40 10.04 -30.33
C ALA A 123 22.16 10.46 -28.88
N ILE A 124 22.94 9.93 -27.94
CA ILE A 124 22.84 10.29 -26.53
C ILE A 124 23.22 11.77 -26.36
N SER A 125 22.22 12.63 -26.12
CA SER A 125 22.49 13.99 -25.65
C SER A 125 22.87 13.96 -24.17
N ALA A 126 23.95 14.67 -23.80
CA ALA A 126 24.46 14.73 -22.42
C ALA A 126 23.49 15.39 -21.41
N GLN A 127 22.33 15.87 -21.86
CA GLN A 127 21.32 16.48 -21.00
C GLN A 127 20.47 15.40 -20.34
N ARG A 128 20.95 14.90 -19.20
CA ARG A 128 20.11 14.18 -18.25
C ARG A 128 18.96 15.11 -17.83
N GLY A 129 17.74 14.78 -18.26
CA GLY A 129 16.53 15.42 -17.74
C GLY A 129 16.50 15.39 -16.20
N PRO A 130 15.74 16.29 -15.56
CA PRO A 130 15.74 16.43 -14.11
C PRO A 130 15.44 15.07 -13.47
N ARG A 131 16.36 14.61 -12.60
CA ARG A 131 16.21 13.33 -11.89
C ARG A 131 14.85 13.33 -11.18
N ARG A 132 14.00 12.37 -11.53
CA ARG A 132 12.61 12.23 -11.07
C ARG A 132 12.45 12.18 -9.55
N PHE A 133 13.53 11.89 -8.82
CA PHE A 133 13.61 11.98 -7.36
C PHE A 133 14.47 13.16 -6.93
N VAL A 134 13.83 14.32 -6.76
CA VAL A 134 14.36 15.36 -5.87
C VAL A 134 14.07 14.89 -4.44
N LYS A 135 15.13 14.68 -3.66
CA LYS A 135 15.06 14.35 -2.24
C LYS A 135 14.28 15.49 -1.55
N ARG A 136 13.05 15.24 -1.10
CA ARG A 136 12.33 16.18 -0.24
C ARG A 136 13.03 16.18 1.11
N ASN A 137 13.62 17.32 1.47
CA ASN A 137 14.10 17.61 2.82
C ASN A 137 12.92 17.66 3.80
#